data_AF-A0A2H3KAT7-F1
#
_entry.id   AF-A0A2H3KAT7-F1
#
_cell.length_a   1.000
_cell.length_b   1.000
_cell.length_c   1.000
_cell.angle_alpha   90.00
_cell.angle_beta   90.00
_cell.angle_gamma   90.00
#
_symmetry.space_group_name_H-M   'P 1'
#
loop_
_entity.id
_entity.type
_entity.pdbx_description
1 polymer ?
#
loop_
_entity_poly.entity_id
_entity_poly.type
_entity_poly.pdbx_seq_one_letter_code
_entity_poly.pdbx_strand_id
1 'polypeptide(L)' 'MQSNKKITQLEQKLPRGAKKVIAKKTGLSYNTVVRYFKGNEVSFDTESKIVNEATIFLSLVKDANEAKKLLLSYEL' A
#
# COMPACT_ATOMS: atom_id res chain seq x y z
N MET A 1 -20.55 -3.65 2.45
CA MET A 1 -20.03 -4.90 1.84
C MET A 1 -19.20 -4.69 0.55
N GLN A 2 -19.55 -3.76 -0.37
CA GLN A 2 -18.76 -3.52 -1.60
C GLN A 2 -17.41 -2.80 -1.36
N SER A 3 -17.33 -1.87 -0.41
CA SER A 3 -16.08 -1.13 -0.12
C SER A 3 -14.93 -2.04 0.35
N ASN A 4 -15.25 -3.07 1.14
CA ASN A 4 -14.24 -3.99 1.68
C ASN A 4 -13.51 -4.75 0.56
N LYS A 5 -14.21 -5.15 -0.52
CA LYS A 5 -13.56 -5.85 -1.65
C LYS A 5 -12.49 -5.00 -2.34
N LYS A 6 -12.74 -3.69 -2.50
CA LYS A 6 -11.79 -2.76 -3.12
C LYS A 6 -10.53 -2.56 -2.26
N ILE A 7 -10.69 -2.51 -0.94
CA ILE A 7 -9.58 -2.35 0.00
C ILE A 7 -8.70 -3.63 0.04
N THR A 8 -9.32 -4.80 0.01
CA THR A 8 -8.57 -6.07 -0.07
C THR A 8 -7.83 -6.21 -1.40
N GLN A 9 -8.39 -5.70 -2.51
CA GLN A 9 -7.69 -5.66 -3.79
C GLN A 9 -6.49 -4.69 -3.78
N LEU A 10 -6.60 -3.57 -3.07
CA LEU A 10 -5.49 -2.65 -2.84
C LEU A 10 -4.35 -3.34 -2.09
N GLU A 11 -4.66 -4.15 -1.08
CA GLU A 11 -3.65 -4.93 -0.34
C GLU A 11 -2.81 -5.83 -1.27
N GLN A 12 -3.44 -6.48 -2.25
CA GLN A 12 -2.75 -7.37 -3.20
C GLN A 12 -1.80 -6.63 -4.15
N LYS A 13 -2.04 -5.35 -4.40
CA LYS A 13 -1.18 -4.51 -5.25
C LYS A 13 0.00 -3.90 -4.50
N LEU A 14 -0.05 -3.88 -3.18
CA LEU A 14 1.01 -3.33 -2.36
C LEU A 14 2.19 -4.31 -2.26
N PRO A 15 3.43 -3.81 -2.28
CA PRO A 15 4.61 -4.65 -2.17
C PRO A 15 4.71 -5.26 -0.77
N ARG A 16 5.38 -6.42 -0.67
CA ARG A 16 5.61 -7.08 0.62
C ARG A 16 6.32 -6.12 1.57
N GLY A 17 5.77 -5.96 2.77
CA GLY A 17 6.30 -5.05 3.79
C GLY A 17 5.72 -3.64 3.77
N ALA A 18 4.95 -3.25 2.74
CA ALA A 18 4.34 -1.91 2.64
C ALA A 18 3.56 -1.53 3.91
N LYS A 19 2.71 -2.44 4.42
CA LYS A 19 1.91 -2.23 5.65
C LYS A 19 2.77 -1.85 6.86
N LYS A 20 3.97 -2.41 6.99
CA LYS A 20 4.89 -2.10 8.09
C LYS A 20 5.51 -0.71 7.93
N VAL A 21 5.80 -0.31 6.69
CA VAL A 21 6.33 1.03 6.42
C VAL A 21 5.26 2.10 6.55
N ILE A 22 4.05 1.85 6.06
CA ILE A 22 2.88 2.73 6.25
C ILE A 22 2.65 2.96 7.74
N ALA A 23 2.65 1.90 8.56
CA ALA A 23 2.53 2.03 10.01
C ALA A 23 3.61 2.95 10.61
N LYS A 24 4.88 2.76 10.21
CA LYS A 24 6.00 3.59 10.66
C LYS A 24 5.87 5.06 10.23
N LYS A 25 5.41 5.32 9.01
CA LYS A 25 5.28 6.68 8.45
C LYS A 25 4.09 7.46 9.00
N THR A 26 2.96 6.77 9.19
CA THR A 26 1.72 7.36 9.71
C THR A 26 1.69 7.47 11.23
N GLY A 27 2.62 6.82 11.94
CA GLY A 27 2.59 6.71 13.40
C GLY A 27 1.50 5.77 13.93
N LEU A 28 0.81 5.04 13.04
CA LEU A 28 -0.23 4.09 13.41
C LEU A 28 0.36 2.76 13.85
N SER A 29 -0.39 2.02 14.68
CA SER A 29 0.00 0.65 15.01
C SER A 29 -0.06 -0.23 13.75
N TYR A 30 0.85 -1.20 13.66
CA TYR A 30 0.83 -2.17 12.57
C TYR A 30 -0.53 -2.91 12.49
N ASN A 31 -1.12 -3.22 13.65
CA ASN A 31 -2.43 -3.87 13.72
C ASN A 31 -3.56 -2.98 13.14
N THR A 32 -3.51 -1.67 13.36
CA THR A 32 -4.48 -0.72 12.79
C THR A 32 -4.42 -0.75 11.27
N VAL A 33 -3.21 -0.69 10.70
CA VAL A 33 -3.00 -0.75 9.24
C VAL A 33 -3.45 -2.09 8.67
N VAL A 34 -3.12 -3.21 9.33
CA VAL A 34 -3.57 -4.54 8.90
C VAL A 34 -5.10 -4.67 8.96
N ARG A 35 -5.74 -4.16 10.01
CA ARG A 35 -7.20 -4.18 10.13
C ARG A 35 -7.87 -3.38 9.02
N TYR A 36 -7.34 -2.21 8.69
CA TYR A 36 -7.81 -1.41 7.56
C TYR A 36 -7.78 -2.20 6.26
N PHE A 37 -6.64 -2.79 5.89
CA PHE A 37 -6.52 -3.58 4.65
C PHE A 37 -7.37 -4.86 4.65
N LYS A 38 -7.72 -5.39 5.82
CA LYS A 38 -8.70 -6.47 5.98
C LYS A 38 -10.17 -6.02 5.85
N GLY A 39 -10.42 -4.74 5.58
CA GLY A 39 -11.77 -4.18 5.41
C GLY A 39 -12.48 -3.86 6.71
N ASN A 40 -11.75 -3.66 7.81
CA ASN A 40 -12.35 -3.14 9.04
C ASN A 40 -12.49 -1.62 8.95
N GLU A 41 -13.54 -1.10 9.56
CA GLU A 41 -13.77 0.34 9.68
C GLU A 41 -12.74 0.99 10.61
N VAL A 42 -12.30 2.19 10.23
CA VAL A 42 -11.39 3.03 10.99
C VAL A 42 -11.91 4.47 10.93
N SER A 43 -11.38 5.35 11.79
CA SER A 43 -11.72 6.78 11.69
C SER A 43 -11.25 7.37 10.36
N PHE A 44 -11.95 8.41 9.89
CA PHE A 44 -11.59 9.12 8.66
C PHE A 44 -10.13 9.63 8.65
N ASP A 45 -9.63 10.15 9.77
CA ASP A 45 -8.24 10.59 9.91
C ASP A 45 -7.25 9.43 9.71
N THR A 46 -7.56 8.26 10.28
CA THR A 46 -6.75 7.05 10.11
C THR A 46 -6.78 6.58 8.65
N GLU A 47 -7.96 6.54 8.04
CA GLU A 47 -8.13 6.16 6.65
C GLU A 47 -7.34 7.09 5.73
N SER A 48 -7.48 8.40 5.90
CA SER A 48 -6.79 9.41 5.08
C SER A 48 -5.27 9.22 5.14
N LYS A 49 -4.70 9.04 6.34
CA LYS A 49 -3.27 8.76 6.53
C LYS A 49 -2.82 7.50 5.80
N ILE A 50 -3.59 6.41 5.90
CA ILE A 50 -3.24 5.13 5.25
C ILE A 50 -3.32 5.25 3.73
N VAL A 51 -4.37 5.88 3.20
CA VAL A 51 -4.58 6.03 1.75
C VAL A 51 -3.51 6.92 1.13
N ASN A 52 -3.14 8.02 1.78
CA ASN A 52 -2.09 8.92 1.29
C ASN A 52 -0.74 8.19 1.14
N GLU A 53 -0.32 7.48 2.19
CA GLU A 53 0.93 6.71 2.15
C GLU A 53 0.86 5.53 1.17
N ALA A 54 -0.27 4.81 1.11
CA ALA A 54 -0.46 3.72 0.16
C ALA A 54 -0.36 4.22 -1.29
N THR A 55 -0.84 5.43 -1.59
CA THR A 55 -0.78 6.04 -2.92
C THR A 55 0.67 6.33 -3.34
N ILE A 56 1.48 6.86 -2.42
CA ILE A 56 2.92 7.08 -2.64
C ILE A 56 3.64 5.76 -2.90
N PHE A 57 3.30 4.69 -2.18
CA PHE A 57 3.88 3.37 -2.44
C PHE A 57 3.53 2.83 -3.82
N LEU A 58 2.30 3.03 -4.27
CA LEU A 58 1.87 2.56 -5.59
C LEU A 58 2.59 3.29 -6.72
N SER A 59 2.90 4.59 -6.58
CA SER A 59 3.73 5.29 -7.57
C SER A 59 5.16 4.75 -7.58
N LEU A 60 5.78 4.61 -6.41
CA LEU A 60 7.15 4.07 -6.30
C LEU A 60 7.28 2.66 -6.89
N VAL A 61 6.27 1.81 -6.73
CA VAL A 61 6.27 0.46 -7.32
C VAL A 61 6.16 0.50 -8.83
N LYS A 62 5.40 1.44 -9.41
CA LYS A 62 5.34 1.61 -10.87
C LYS A 62 6.71 2.02 -11.40
N ASP A 63 7.31 3.03 -10.80
CA ASP A 63 8.63 3.54 -11.20
C ASP A 63 9.71 2.44 -11.09
N ALA A 64 9.69 1.66 -10.00
CA ALA A 64 10.62 0.55 -9.80
C ALA A 64 10.42 -0.59 -10.81
N ASN A 65 9.17 -0.90 -11.18
CA ASN A 65 8.88 -1.92 -12.19
C ASN A 65 9.32 -1.48 -13.58
N GLU A 66 9.13 -0.21 -13.93
CA GLU A 66 9.61 0.36 -15.20
C GLU A 66 11.14 0.35 -15.26
N ALA A 67 11.82 0.79 -14.20
CA ALA A 67 13.28 0.73 -14.10
C ALA A 67 13.80 -0.71 -14.19
N LYS A 68 13.14 -1.67 -13.53
CA LYS A 68 13.48 -3.09 -13.60
C LYS A 68 13.32 -3.65 -15.01
N LYS A 69 12.25 -3.26 -15.72
CA LYS A 69 12.01 -3.68 -17.11
C LYS A 69 13.12 -3.16 -18.03
N LEU A 70 13.51 -1.89 -17.87
CA LEU A 70 14.63 -1.31 -18.61
C LEU A 70 15.93 -2.07 -18.34
N LEU A 71 16.28 -2.30 -17.07
CA LEU A 71 17.48 -3.05 -16.68
C LEU A 71 17.52 -4.46 -17.29
N LEU A 72 16.40 -5.19 -17.27
CA LEU A 72 16.31 -6.55 -17.84
C LEU A 72 16.22 -6.57 -19.36
N SER A 73 15.88 -5.44 -20.01
CA SER A 73 15.92 -5.32 -21.48
C SER A 73 17.31 -4.99 -22.03
N TYR A 74 18.25 -4.59 -21.16
CA TYR A 74 19.68 -4.41 -21.49
C TYR A 74 20.47 -5.70 -21.26
N GLU A 75 19.95 -6.83 -21.74
CA GLU A 75 20.78 -8.03 -21.93
C GLU A 75 21.58 -7.86 -23.24
N LEU A 76 22.91 -8.01 -23.12
CA LEU A 76 23.98 -7.87 -24.14
C LEU A 76 23.73 -8.66 -25.42
#